data_AF-A0A0W0RV77-F1
#
_entry.id   AF-A0A0W0RV77-F1
#
_cell.length_a   1.000
_cell.length_b   1.000
_cell.length_c   1.000
_cell.angle_alpha   90.00
_cell.angle_beta   90.00
_cell.angle_gamma   90.00
#
_symmetry.space_group_name_H-M   'P 1'
#
loop_
_entity.id
_entity.type
_entity.pdbx_description
1 polymer ?
#
loop_
_entity_poly.entity_id
_entity_poly.type
_entity_poly.pdbx_seq_one_letter_code
_entity_poly.pdbx_strand_id
1 'polypeptide(L)'
;MNYVLVTVLLGVKHYNLNNNSEVLINMGASGKERYMSIEQLKQEIPDFAKDIRLNVSNLFGNMAQSGLTETQFYGVALAVAYTLKDRRIIDAIKADGALYITAELDHAVQTAAALMAMNNIYYRAIHLAENKELASLPANLRMNGMINPGVPKADFELFALAVSAINGCGMCIHSHVKQLLEHELNKIAVQSVLRIAAVLNACSFALSQNEL
;
A
#
# COMPACT_ATOMS: atom_id res chain seq x y z
N MET A 1 6.53 66.36 10.64
CA MET A 1 7.12 66.24 9.28
C MET A 1 6.53 65.00 8.62
N ASN A 2 5.96 65.18 7.43
CA ASN A 2 5.64 64.23 6.34
C ASN A 2 5.41 62.74 6.72
N TYR A 3 4.22 62.11 6.64
CA TYR A 3 3.24 61.97 5.53
C TYR A 3 3.77 61.38 4.21
N VAL A 4 3.44 60.11 3.94
CA VAL A 4 2.85 59.53 2.70
C VAL A 4 2.07 58.26 3.15
N LEU A 5 0.72 58.16 3.15
CA LEU A 5 -0.24 57.80 2.06
C LEU A 5 -0.01 56.36 1.49
N VAL A 6 -0.97 55.45 1.22
CA VAL A 6 -2.43 55.40 0.91
C VAL A 6 -2.93 53.96 1.32
N THR A 7 -3.98 53.66 2.11
CA THR A 7 -5.47 53.80 1.96
C THR A 7 -6.09 52.84 0.89
N VAL A 8 -7.18 52.06 1.03
CA VAL A 8 -8.02 51.48 2.13
C VAL A 8 -8.92 50.36 1.49
N LEU A 9 -9.42 49.35 2.24
CA LEU A 9 -10.70 48.59 2.07
C LEU A 9 -10.75 47.36 3.03
N LEU A 10 -11.29 47.48 4.25
CA LEU A 10 -12.70 47.27 4.65
C LEU A 10 -13.21 45.82 4.55
N GLY A 11 -13.50 45.21 5.70
CA GLY A 11 -14.07 43.86 5.80
C GLY A 11 -14.46 43.38 7.21
N VAL A 12 -14.72 44.29 8.16
CA VAL A 12 -15.14 43.92 9.53
C VAL A 12 -16.64 43.58 9.53
N LYS A 13 -16.99 42.31 9.76
CA LYS A 13 -18.33 41.91 10.18
C LYS A 13 -18.36 41.72 11.70
N HIS A 14 -19.07 42.60 12.39
CA HIS A 14 -19.48 42.35 13.78
C HIS A 14 -20.39 41.13 13.83
N TYR A 15 -20.08 40.17 14.72
CA TYR A 15 -21.03 39.15 15.14
C TYR A 15 -21.62 39.54 16.48
N ASN A 16 -22.95 39.65 16.51
CA ASN A 16 -23.73 40.01 17.67
C ASN A 16 -24.07 38.71 18.43
N LEU A 17 -23.68 38.61 19.69
CA LEU A 17 -23.97 37.46 20.55
C LEU A 17 -25.27 37.69 21.30
N ASN A 18 -26.37 37.07 20.85
CA ASN A 18 -27.47 36.64 21.71
C ASN A 18 -28.47 35.73 20.96
N ASN A 19 -29.00 34.75 21.69
CA ASN A 19 -30.18 33.92 21.38
C ASN A 19 -30.22 33.14 20.05
N ASN A 20 -30.03 31.82 20.12
CA ASN A 20 -31.18 30.89 20.18
C ASN A 20 -30.76 29.43 20.39
N SER A 21 -31.44 28.75 21.32
CA SER A 21 -31.22 27.37 21.73
C SER A 21 -31.78 26.32 20.76
N GLU A 22 -31.81 26.61 19.46
CA GLU A 22 -32.39 25.74 18.41
C GLU A 22 -31.32 25.10 17.50
N VAL A 23 -30.04 25.48 17.63
CA VAL A 23 -28.95 24.98 16.76
C VAL A 23 -28.45 23.58 17.17
N LEU A 24 -28.83 23.07 18.35
CA LEU A 24 -28.32 21.81 18.91
C LEU A 24 -28.91 20.52 18.28
N ILE A 25 -29.68 20.61 17.20
CA ILE A 25 -30.29 19.44 16.53
C ILE A 25 -29.52 19.02 15.25
N ASN A 26 -28.66 19.88 14.69
CA ASN A 26 -27.98 19.63 13.39
C ASN A 26 -26.44 19.67 13.44
N MET A 27 -25.82 19.18 14.51
CA MET A 27 -24.37 18.89 14.56
C MET A 27 -24.04 17.40 14.38
N GLY A 28 -24.93 16.65 13.71
CA GLY A 28 -24.66 15.28 13.27
C GLY A 28 -23.87 15.26 11.96
N ALA A 29 -22.78 14.48 11.93
CA ALA A 29 -22.02 14.08 10.73
C ALA A 29 -21.30 15.21 9.93
N SER A 30 -20.22 15.73 10.52
CA SER A 30 -19.13 16.39 9.76
C SER A 30 -17.77 15.95 10.32
N GLY A 31 -16.91 15.36 9.48
CA GLY A 31 -15.48 15.19 9.80
C GLY A 31 -15.01 13.84 10.36
N LYS A 32 -15.76 12.74 10.24
CA LYS A 32 -15.20 11.39 10.38
C LYS A 32 -15.07 10.79 8.98
N GLU A 33 -13.83 10.65 8.48
CA GLU A 33 -13.58 9.87 7.26
C GLU A 33 -14.19 8.48 7.47
N ARG A 34 -15.20 8.14 6.67
CA ARG A 34 -15.78 6.80 6.66
C ARG A 34 -14.83 5.94 5.84
N TYR A 35 -13.72 5.52 6.47
CA TYR A 35 -12.78 4.60 5.85
C TYR A 35 -13.55 3.38 5.34
N MET A 36 -13.32 3.04 4.08
CA MET A 36 -13.76 1.78 3.51
C MET A 36 -13.13 0.65 4.33
N SER A 37 -13.85 -0.41 4.66
CA SER A 37 -13.29 -1.65 5.22
C SER A 37 -13.11 -2.71 4.12
N ILE A 38 -12.41 -3.82 4.38
CA ILE A 38 -12.32 -4.93 3.43
C ILE A 38 -13.72 -5.52 3.16
N GLU A 39 -14.62 -5.51 4.15
CA GLU A 39 -16.00 -5.98 3.94
C GLU A 39 -16.80 -5.06 3.00
N GLN A 40 -16.56 -3.74 3.05
CA GLN A 40 -17.18 -2.79 2.11
C GLN A 40 -16.54 -2.91 0.72
N LEU A 41 -15.22 -2.99 0.64
CA LEU A 41 -14.48 -3.23 -0.61
C LEU A 41 -14.99 -4.48 -1.35
N LYS A 42 -15.27 -5.56 -0.62
CA LYS A 42 -15.88 -6.79 -1.17
C LYS A 42 -17.26 -6.56 -1.81
N GLN A 43 -18.04 -5.61 -1.31
CA GLN A 43 -19.38 -5.31 -1.85
C GLN A 43 -19.31 -4.53 -3.17
N GLU A 44 -18.21 -3.82 -3.41
CA GLU A 44 -17.96 -3.10 -4.68
C GLU A 44 -17.44 -4.01 -5.80
N ILE A 45 -16.91 -5.19 -5.50
CA ILE A 45 -16.41 -6.14 -6.52
C ILE A 45 -17.60 -6.62 -7.39
N PRO A 46 -17.60 -6.46 -8.72
CA PRO A 46 -18.70 -6.85 -9.61
C PRO A 46 -19.12 -8.32 -9.51
N ASP A 47 -20.35 -8.64 -9.92
CA ASP A 47 -20.87 -10.02 -9.87
C ASP A 47 -20.17 -10.98 -10.85
N PHE A 48 -19.67 -10.50 -11.99
CA PHE A 48 -18.83 -11.32 -12.88
C PHE A 48 -17.50 -11.72 -12.22
N ALA A 49 -17.04 -10.96 -11.21
CA ALA A 49 -15.81 -11.19 -10.46
C ALA A 49 -16.05 -11.90 -9.11
N LYS A 50 -17.13 -12.67 -9.00
CA LYS A 50 -17.52 -13.43 -7.80
C LYS A 50 -16.36 -14.23 -7.19
N ASP A 51 -15.55 -14.91 -8.00
CA ASP A 51 -14.40 -15.69 -7.51
C ASP A 51 -13.33 -14.80 -6.88
N ILE A 52 -13.14 -13.57 -7.36
CA ILE A 52 -12.23 -12.60 -6.76
C ILE A 52 -12.77 -12.15 -5.40
N ARG A 53 -14.09 -11.88 -5.31
CA ARG A 53 -14.77 -11.55 -4.04
C ARG A 53 -14.61 -12.66 -3.00
N LEU A 54 -14.75 -13.92 -3.41
CA LEU A 54 -14.52 -15.08 -2.55
C LEU A 54 -13.05 -15.23 -2.15
N ASN A 55 -12.10 -15.02 -3.07
CA ASN A 55 -10.68 -15.09 -2.75
C ASN A 55 -10.23 -13.99 -1.80
N VAL A 56 -10.72 -12.75 -1.94
CA VAL A 56 -10.49 -11.66 -0.97
C VAL A 56 -11.07 -12.04 0.40
N SER A 57 -12.31 -12.55 0.45
CA SER A 57 -12.92 -12.98 1.70
C SER A 57 -12.16 -14.14 2.37
N ASN A 58 -11.61 -15.06 1.58
CA ASN A 58 -10.76 -16.14 2.09
C ASN A 58 -9.40 -15.63 2.59
N LEU A 59 -8.79 -14.66 1.89
CA LEU A 59 -7.49 -14.10 2.22
C LEU A 59 -7.48 -13.42 3.59
N PHE A 60 -8.45 -12.54 3.84
CA PHE A 60 -8.58 -11.81 5.11
C PHE A 60 -9.32 -12.62 6.19
N GLY A 61 -10.15 -13.59 5.82
CA GLY A 61 -10.82 -14.50 6.76
C GLY A 61 -9.91 -15.60 7.33
N ASN A 62 -8.86 -16.00 6.61
CA ASN A 62 -7.95 -17.09 6.97
C ASN A 62 -6.49 -16.64 7.08
N MET A 63 -6.26 -15.48 7.71
CA MET A 63 -4.91 -14.92 7.93
C MET A 63 -4.01 -15.86 8.75
N ALA A 64 -4.56 -16.57 9.75
CA ALA A 64 -3.80 -17.49 10.60
C ALA A 64 -3.16 -18.66 9.83
N GLN A 65 -3.77 -19.09 8.72
CA GLN A 65 -3.27 -20.14 7.83
C GLN A 65 -2.23 -19.62 6.82
N SER A 66 -1.98 -18.31 6.76
CA SER A 66 -1.01 -17.71 5.84
C SER A 66 0.44 -18.05 6.19
N GLY A 67 0.74 -18.34 7.46
CA GLY A 67 2.10 -18.48 7.98
C GLY A 67 2.82 -17.15 8.23
N LEU A 68 2.13 -16.02 8.07
CA LEU A 68 2.58 -14.66 8.39
C LEU A 68 1.99 -14.21 9.73
N THR A 69 2.67 -13.29 10.43
CA THR A 69 2.02 -12.50 11.49
C THR A 69 1.04 -11.49 10.87
N GLU A 70 0.14 -10.93 11.67
CA GLU A 70 -0.81 -9.91 11.21
C GLU A 70 -0.08 -8.66 10.68
N THR A 71 0.98 -8.20 11.36
CA THR A 71 1.85 -7.10 10.90
C THR A 71 2.46 -7.40 9.54
N GLN A 72 2.98 -8.62 9.33
CA GLN A 72 3.54 -9.04 8.05
C GLN A 72 2.47 -9.12 6.96
N PHE A 73 1.31 -9.71 7.27
CA PHE A 73 0.19 -9.86 6.35
C PHE A 73 -0.33 -8.51 5.88
N TYR A 74 -0.62 -7.59 6.80
CA TYR A 74 -1.09 -6.24 6.47
C TYR A 74 -0.03 -5.41 5.75
N GLY A 75 1.25 -5.52 6.14
CA GLY A 75 2.35 -4.86 5.43
C GLY A 75 2.51 -5.36 3.98
N VAL A 76 2.42 -6.67 3.75
CA VAL A 76 2.44 -7.29 2.41
C VAL A 76 1.25 -6.85 1.56
N ALA A 77 0.05 -6.89 2.14
CA ALA A 77 -1.16 -6.45 1.45
C ALA A 77 -1.08 -4.96 1.06
N LEU A 78 -0.59 -4.11 1.97
CA LEU A 78 -0.39 -2.69 1.74
C LEU A 78 0.69 -2.39 0.67
N ALA A 79 1.78 -3.18 0.63
CA ALA A 79 2.82 -3.08 -0.39
C ALA A 79 2.27 -3.34 -1.81
N VAL A 80 1.40 -4.33 -1.93
CA VAL A 80 0.69 -4.62 -3.19
C VAL A 80 -0.25 -3.45 -3.53
N ALA A 81 -1.05 -2.97 -2.57
CA ALA A 81 -2.02 -1.90 -2.81
C ALA A 81 -1.35 -0.59 -3.29
N TYR A 82 -0.22 -0.18 -2.70
CA TYR A 82 0.56 0.96 -3.18
C TYR A 82 1.15 0.75 -4.58
N THR A 83 1.59 -0.46 -4.90
CA THR A 83 2.14 -0.79 -6.22
C THR A 83 1.07 -0.70 -7.31
N LEU A 84 -0.14 -1.19 -7.01
CA LEU A 84 -1.31 -1.09 -7.87
C LEU A 84 -1.87 0.34 -7.94
N LYS A 85 -1.54 1.19 -6.95
CA LYS A 85 -2.02 2.58 -6.79
C LYS A 85 -3.54 2.68 -6.59
N ASP A 86 -4.18 1.61 -6.13
CA ASP A 86 -5.63 1.56 -5.92
C ASP A 86 -5.98 2.11 -4.53
N ARG A 87 -6.53 3.33 -4.51
CA ARG A 87 -6.81 4.03 -3.25
C ARG A 87 -7.85 3.30 -2.38
N ARG A 88 -8.83 2.63 -2.99
CA ARG A 88 -9.87 1.87 -2.26
C ARG A 88 -9.24 0.74 -1.46
N ILE A 89 -8.33 0.00 -2.09
CA ILE A 89 -7.61 -1.11 -1.46
C ILE A 89 -6.65 -0.58 -0.38
N ILE A 90 -5.95 0.53 -0.62
CA ILE A 90 -5.08 1.18 0.39
C ILE A 90 -5.90 1.56 1.62
N ASP A 91 -7.03 2.24 1.45
CA ASP A 91 -7.87 2.69 2.57
C ASP A 91 -8.49 1.51 3.32
N ALA A 92 -8.98 0.48 2.60
CA ALA A 92 -9.53 -0.74 3.20
C ALA A 92 -8.52 -1.52 4.04
N ILE A 93 -7.27 -1.63 3.56
CA ILE A 93 -6.19 -2.29 4.29
C ILE A 93 -5.75 -1.47 5.50
N LYS A 94 -5.69 -0.14 5.39
CA LYS A 94 -5.35 0.74 6.52
C LYS A 94 -6.44 0.78 7.59
N ALA A 95 -7.71 0.68 7.21
CA ALA A 95 -8.83 0.63 8.15
C ALA A 95 -8.80 -0.64 9.00
N ASP A 96 -8.80 -1.80 8.35
CA ASP A 96 -8.91 -3.09 9.04
C ASP A 96 -7.57 -3.50 9.69
N GLY A 97 -6.45 -3.03 9.13
CA GLY A 97 -5.09 -3.23 9.64
C GLY A 97 -4.61 -2.20 10.67
N ALA A 98 -5.46 -1.27 11.12
CA ALA A 98 -5.05 -0.10 11.92
C ALA A 98 -4.29 -0.43 13.23
N LEU A 99 -4.50 -1.62 13.82
CA LEU A 99 -3.79 -2.08 15.01
C LEU A 99 -2.39 -2.65 14.71
N TYR A 100 -2.10 -2.98 13.45
CA TYR A 100 -0.90 -3.68 13.00
C TYR A 100 0.01 -2.82 12.13
N ILE A 101 -0.55 -1.78 11.49
CA ILE A 101 0.16 -0.85 10.60
C ILE A 101 0.61 0.37 11.40
N THR A 102 1.86 0.35 11.88
CA THR A 102 2.49 1.54 12.47
C THR A 102 2.96 2.52 11.38
N ALA A 103 3.32 3.74 11.77
CA ALA A 103 3.86 4.74 10.84
C ALA A 103 5.20 4.27 10.21
N GLU A 104 6.03 3.57 10.98
CA GLU A 104 7.28 2.97 10.55
C GLU A 104 7.04 1.85 9.53
N LEU A 105 6.03 1.00 9.76
CA LEU A 105 5.62 -0.03 8.81
C LEU A 105 5.14 0.58 7.49
N ASP A 106 4.24 1.56 7.54
CA ASP A 106 3.71 2.23 6.34
C ASP A 106 4.84 2.90 5.54
N HIS A 107 5.79 3.57 6.21
CA HIS A 107 6.97 4.15 5.57
C HIS A 107 7.89 3.09 4.96
N ALA A 108 8.15 1.97 5.65
CA ALA A 108 8.96 0.87 5.14
C ALA A 108 8.31 0.20 3.91
N VAL A 109 7.00 0.03 3.94
CA VAL A 109 6.19 -0.51 2.84
C VAL A 109 6.23 0.42 1.62
N GLN A 110 6.07 1.73 1.81
CA GLN A 110 6.23 2.73 0.73
C GLN A 110 7.66 2.72 0.17
N THR A 111 8.68 2.59 1.03
CA THR A 111 10.08 2.47 0.65
C THR A 111 10.33 1.21 -0.20
N ALA A 112 9.74 0.07 0.18
CA ALA A 112 9.81 -1.17 -0.59
C ALA A 112 9.16 -1.00 -1.97
N ALA A 113 7.95 -0.44 -2.04
CA ALA A 113 7.25 -0.19 -3.30
C ALA A 113 8.04 0.76 -4.24
N ALA A 114 8.59 1.85 -3.71
CA ALA A 114 9.38 2.81 -4.49
C ALA A 114 10.69 2.21 -5.00
N LEU A 115 11.44 1.49 -4.16
CA LEU A 115 12.70 0.86 -4.58
C LEU A 115 12.46 -0.29 -5.55
N MET A 116 11.41 -1.09 -5.37
CA MET A 116 11.06 -2.16 -6.29
C MET A 116 10.53 -1.63 -7.63
N ALA A 117 9.81 -0.51 -7.67
CA ALA A 117 9.43 0.15 -8.93
C ALA A 117 10.65 0.53 -9.80
N MET A 118 11.79 0.86 -9.19
CA MET A 118 13.07 1.08 -9.90
C MET A 118 13.79 -0.25 -10.20
N ASN A 119 14.04 -1.05 -9.16
CA ASN A 119 14.85 -2.26 -9.22
C ASN A 119 14.23 -3.32 -10.15
N ASN A 120 12.92 -3.54 -10.06
CA ASN A 120 12.24 -4.55 -10.88
C ASN A 120 12.28 -4.23 -12.37
N ILE A 121 12.34 -2.95 -12.77
CA ILE A 121 12.52 -2.57 -14.17
C ILE A 121 13.96 -2.86 -14.60
N TYR A 122 14.95 -2.35 -13.86
CA TYR A 122 16.37 -2.48 -14.21
C TYR A 122 16.82 -3.94 -14.23
N TYR A 123 16.64 -4.68 -13.13
CA TYR A 123 17.12 -6.05 -13.01
C TYR A 123 16.36 -7.03 -13.91
N ARG A 124 15.09 -6.78 -14.22
CA ARG A 124 14.36 -7.56 -15.25
C ARG A 124 14.93 -7.31 -16.64
N ALA A 125 15.24 -6.06 -16.99
CA ALA A 125 15.83 -5.73 -18.28
C ALA A 125 17.22 -6.36 -18.44
N ILE A 126 18.09 -6.27 -17.43
CA ILE A 126 19.42 -6.91 -17.43
C ILE A 126 19.30 -8.44 -17.53
N HIS A 127 18.36 -9.06 -16.79
CA HIS A 127 18.14 -10.51 -16.85
C HIS A 127 17.67 -10.98 -18.23
N LEU A 128 16.69 -10.30 -18.82
CA LEU A 128 16.10 -10.68 -20.11
C LEU A 128 16.94 -10.28 -21.33
N ALA A 129 17.94 -9.41 -21.17
CA ALA A 129 18.87 -9.06 -22.24
C ALA A 129 19.88 -10.17 -22.55
N GLU A 130 20.07 -11.13 -21.64
CA GLU A 130 21.01 -12.27 -21.72
C GLU A 130 22.48 -11.88 -22.08
N ASN A 131 22.81 -10.60 -21.94
CA ASN A 131 24.09 -10.02 -22.35
C ASN A 131 25.04 -9.91 -21.15
N LYS A 132 26.15 -10.66 -21.23
CA LYS A 132 27.16 -10.73 -20.15
C LYS A 132 27.92 -9.42 -19.94
N GLU A 133 28.13 -8.64 -21.00
CA GLU A 133 28.81 -7.34 -20.90
C GLU A 133 27.94 -6.35 -20.12
N LEU A 134 26.66 -6.20 -20.51
CA LEU A 134 25.70 -5.38 -19.77
C LEU A 134 25.53 -5.81 -18.31
N ALA A 135 25.47 -7.12 -18.05
CA ALA A 135 25.36 -7.65 -16.69
C ALA A 135 26.62 -7.43 -15.83
N SER A 136 27.78 -7.17 -16.45
CA SER A 136 29.03 -6.87 -15.75
C SER A 136 29.23 -5.38 -15.42
N LEU A 137 28.44 -4.49 -16.03
CA LEU A 137 28.50 -3.05 -15.76
C LEU A 137 27.88 -2.72 -14.39
N PRO A 138 28.44 -1.74 -13.64
CA PRO A 138 27.85 -1.31 -12.38
C PRO A 138 26.48 -0.66 -12.62
N ALA A 139 25.47 -1.09 -11.87
CA ALA A 139 24.10 -0.60 -12.03
C ALA A 139 23.94 0.91 -11.73
N ASN A 140 24.84 1.49 -10.91
CA ASN A 140 24.82 2.90 -10.49
C ASN A 140 23.50 3.37 -9.82
N LEU A 141 22.69 2.42 -9.33
CA LEU A 141 21.46 2.68 -8.58
C LEU A 141 21.73 2.76 -7.07
N ARG A 142 21.14 3.75 -6.38
CA ARG A 142 21.22 3.88 -4.91
C ARG A 142 20.05 3.16 -4.25
N MET A 143 20.34 2.27 -3.31
CA MET A 143 19.35 1.39 -2.67
C MET A 143 19.42 1.41 -1.14
N ASN A 144 19.93 2.50 -0.55
CA ASN A 144 20.23 2.61 0.88
C ASN A 144 19.01 2.32 1.80
N GLY A 145 17.78 2.55 1.32
CA GLY A 145 16.55 2.22 2.06
C GLY A 145 16.39 0.72 2.36
N MET A 146 16.99 -0.18 1.58
CA MET A 146 16.98 -1.62 1.88
C MET A 146 17.95 -2.00 3.02
N ILE A 147 18.95 -1.17 3.30
CA ILE A 147 19.96 -1.45 4.34
C ILE A 147 19.35 -1.21 5.72
N ASN A 148 18.64 -0.09 5.88
CA ASN A 148 18.00 0.36 7.11
C ASN A 148 16.52 0.69 6.85
N PRO A 149 15.65 -0.32 6.64
CA PRO A 149 14.26 -0.09 6.23
C PRO A 149 13.33 0.41 7.35
N GLY A 150 13.80 0.52 8.59
CA GLY A 150 12.98 0.92 9.76
C GLY A 150 12.17 -0.22 10.39
N VAL A 151 12.16 -1.39 9.77
CA VAL A 151 11.46 -2.62 10.19
C VAL A 151 12.43 -3.82 10.17
N PRO A 152 12.07 -5.00 10.72
CA PRO A 152 12.86 -6.22 10.55
C PRO A 152 13.15 -6.51 9.07
N LYS A 153 14.37 -6.97 8.76
CA LYS A 153 14.77 -7.22 7.35
C LYS A 153 13.88 -8.24 6.65
N ALA A 154 13.50 -9.33 7.34
CA ALA A 154 12.58 -10.33 6.80
C ALA A 154 11.22 -9.71 6.40
N ASP A 155 10.71 -8.74 7.15
CA ASP A 155 9.45 -8.06 6.82
C ASP A 155 9.60 -7.19 5.56
N PHE A 156 10.71 -6.46 5.44
CA PHE A 156 11.00 -5.69 4.23
C PHE A 156 11.18 -6.60 3.00
N GLU A 157 11.84 -7.75 3.15
CA GLU A 157 11.98 -8.76 2.08
C GLU A 157 10.62 -9.35 1.67
N LEU A 158 9.66 -9.53 2.60
CA LEU A 158 8.29 -9.93 2.27
C LEU A 158 7.58 -8.87 1.42
N PHE A 159 7.71 -7.58 1.76
CA PHE A 159 7.13 -6.49 0.99
C PHE A 159 7.77 -6.41 -0.40
N ALA A 160 9.09 -6.48 -0.48
CA ALA A 160 9.84 -6.44 -1.73
C ALA A 160 9.53 -7.63 -2.65
N LEU A 161 9.31 -8.83 -2.08
CA LEU A 161 8.82 -10.00 -2.81
C LEU A 161 7.43 -9.76 -3.40
N ALA A 162 6.50 -9.23 -2.61
CA ALA A 162 5.13 -8.95 -3.05
C ALA A 162 5.09 -8.00 -4.25
N VAL A 163 5.84 -6.90 -4.17
CA VAL A 163 5.95 -5.92 -5.25
C VAL A 163 6.69 -6.50 -6.47
N SER A 164 7.75 -7.29 -6.25
CA SER A 164 8.47 -7.98 -7.32
C SER A 164 7.62 -8.99 -8.08
N ALA A 165 6.65 -9.61 -7.41
CA ALA A 165 5.67 -10.50 -8.03
C ALA A 165 4.69 -9.73 -8.92
N ILE A 166 4.11 -8.62 -8.45
CA ILE A 166 3.25 -7.73 -9.25
C ILE A 166 4.00 -7.22 -10.50
N ASN A 167 5.24 -6.76 -10.30
CA ASN A 167 6.06 -6.23 -11.39
C ASN A 167 6.67 -7.32 -12.29
N GLY A 168 6.60 -8.61 -11.93
CA GLY A 168 7.15 -9.70 -12.75
C GLY A 168 8.68 -9.70 -12.91
N CYS A 169 9.46 -9.29 -11.90
CA CYS A 169 10.93 -9.39 -11.96
C CYS A 169 11.42 -10.76 -11.45
N GLY A 170 11.62 -11.72 -12.34
CA GLY A 170 12.08 -13.08 -11.98
C GLY A 170 13.37 -13.12 -11.14
N MET A 171 14.37 -12.32 -11.50
CA MET A 171 15.63 -12.18 -10.74
C MET A 171 15.38 -11.67 -9.31
N CYS A 172 14.52 -10.66 -9.16
CA CYS A 172 14.18 -10.05 -7.88
C CYS A 172 13.39 -11.02 -7.00
N ILE A 173 12.37 -11.68 -7.57
CA ILE A 173 11.58 -12.74 -6.90
C ILE A 173 12.51 -13.84 -6.36
N HIS A 174 13.43 -14.34 -7.19
CA HIS A 174 14.39 -15.36 -6.76
C HIS A 174 15.27 -14.87 -5.59
N SER A 175 15.78 -13.63 -5.67
CA SER A 175 16.62 -13.04 -4.63
C SER A 175 15.87 -12.91 -3.29
N HIS A 176 14.67 -12.34 -3.30
CA HIS A 176 13.88 -12.15 -2.07
C HIS A 176 13.42 -13.49 -1.47
N VAL A 177 12.97 -14.45 -2.29
CA VAL A 177 12.67 -15.81 -1.80
C VAL A 177 13.88 -16.45 -1.15
N LYS A 178 15.08 -16.30 -1.72
CA LYS A 178 16.32 -16.82 -1.13
C LYS A 178 16.60 -16.17 0.24
N GLN A 179 16.56 -14.83 0.35
CA GLN A 179 16.78 -14.13 1.63
C GLN A 179 15.76 -14.54 2.70
N LEU A 180 14.49 -14.68 2.33
CA LEU A 180 13.43 -15.11 3.26
C LEU A 180 13.68 -16.53 3.81
N LEU A 181 14.15 -17.46 2.96
CA LEU A 181 14.49 -18.82 3.40
C LEU A 181 15.80 -18.86 4.22
N GLU A 182 16.77 -17.99 3.95
CA GLU A 182 17.97 -17.80 4.78
C GLU A 182 17.64 -17.18 6.15
N HIS A 183 16.55 -16.39 6.23
CA HIS A 183 15.95 -15.92 7.49
C HIS A 183 14.96 -16.91 8.12
N GLU A 184 15.04 -18.20 7.75
CA GLU A 184 14.24 -19.31 8.28
C GLU A 184 12.72 -19.16 8.13
N LEU A 185 12.25 -18.27 7.24
CA LEU A 185 10.83 -18.03 7.08
C LEU A 185 10.14 -19.21 6.39
N ASN A 186 8.94 -19.56 6.88
CA ASN A 186 8.20 -20.72 6.39
C ASN A 186 7.84 -20.58 4.89
N LYS A 187 8.04 -21.65 4.11
CA LYS A 187 7.63 -21.73 2.69
C LYS A 187 6.13 -21.42 2.49
N ILE A 188 5.28 -21.72 3.48
CA ILE A 188 3.85 -21.36 3.46
C ILE A 188 3.68 -19.84 3.48
N ALA A 189 4.46 -19.12 4.30
CA ALA A 189 4.47 -17.66 4.36
C ALA A 189 4.88 -17.04 3.02
N VAL A 190 5.98 -17.54 2.44
CA VAL A 190 6.48 -17.11 1.11
C VAL A 190 5.43 -17.34 0.02
N GLN A 191 4.76 -18.50 0.00
CA GLN A 191 3.68 -18.78 -0.95
C GLN A 191 2.47 -17.85 -0.71
N SER A 192 2.13 -17.56 0.54
CA SER A 192 1.03 -16.65 0.89
C SER A 192 1.28 -15.22 0.39
N VAL A 193 2.52 -14.72 0.41
CA VAL A 193 2.86 -13.43 -0.21
C VAL A 193 2.50 -13.39 -1.70
N LEU A 194 2.89 -14.44 -2.44
CA LEU A 194 2.57 -14.54 -3.87
C LEU A 194 1.05 -14.64 -4.11
N ARG A 195 0.32 -15.31 -3.21
CA ARG A 195 -1.15 -15.39 -3.24
C ARG A 195 -1.80 -14.03 -2.96
N ILE A 196 -1.33 -13.28 -1.96
CA ILE A 196 -1.81 -11.93 -1.64
C ILE A 196 -1.63 -11.01 -2.86
N ALA A 197 -0.45 -11.02 -3.47
CA ALA A 197 -0.16 -10.26 -4.69
C ALA A 197 -1.13 -10.59 -5.83
N ALA A 198 -1.31 -11.87 -6.16
CA ALA A 198 -2.21 -12.30 -7.22
C ALA A 198 -3.69 -11.91 -6.96
N VAL A 199 -4.19 -12.13 -5.75
CA VAL A 199 -5.59 -11.86 -5.38
C VAL A 199 -5.88 -10.36 -5.37
N LEU A 200 -5.00 -9.53 -4.81
CA LEU A 200 -5.22 -8.07 -4.76
C LEU A 200 -5.04 -7.41 -6.13
N ASN A 201 -4.17 -7.92 -6.99
CA ASN A 201 -4.07 -7.48 -8.40
C ASN A 201 -5.41 -7.72 -9.14
N ALA A 202 -5.97 -8.92 -9.00
CA ALA A 202 -7.27 -9.23 -9.59
C ALA A 202 -8.42 -8.44 -8.96
N CYS A 203 -8.35 -8.13 -7.66
CA CYS A 203 -9.29 -7.25 -6.97
C CYS A 203 -9.29 -5.84 -7.56
N SER A 204 -8.11 -5.22 -7.72
CA SER A 204 -7.99 -3.88 -8.30
C SER A 204 -8.51 -3.82 -9.74
N PHE A 205 -8.19 -4.83 -10.56
CA PHE A 205 -8.76 -4.94 -11.90
C PHE A 205 -10.29 -5.06 -11.88
N ALA A 206 -10.85 -5.90 -11.01
CA ALA A 206 -12.31 -6.07 -10.92
C ALA A 206 -13.02 -4.78 -10.48
N LEU A 207 -12.47 -4.06 -9.51
CA LEU A 207 -13.02 -2.80 -9.01
C LEU A 207 -12.96 -1.68 -10.06
N SER A 208 -11.90 -1.60 -10.88
CA SER A 208 -11.82 -0.59 -11.94
C SER A 208 -12.82 -0.81 -13.09
N GLN A 209 -13.44 -1.99 -13.22
CA GLN A 209 -14.49 -2.21 -14.22
C GLN A 209 -15.82 -1.52 -13.86
N ASN A 210 -15.97 -0.98 -12.65
CA ASN A 210 -17.13 -0.14 -12.28
C ASN A 210 -17.00 1.31 -12.78
N GLU A 211 -15.82 1.71 -13.29
CA GLU A 211 -15.50 3.08 -13.70
C GLU A 211 -15.50 3.28 -15.23
N LEU A 212 -15.87 2.24 -15.98
CA LEU A 212 -15.88 2.17 -17.45
C LEU A 212 -17.31 2.12 -18.02
#